data_AF-A0A4Q3IX44-F1
#
_entry.id   AF-A0A4Q3IX44-F1
#
_cell.length_a   1.000
_cell.length_b   1.000
_cell.length_c   1.000
_cell.angle_alpha   90.00
_cell.angle_beta   90.00
_cell.angle_gamma   90.00
#
_symmetry.space_group_name_H-M   'P 1'
#
loop_
_entity.id
_entity.type
_entity.pdbx_description
1 polymer ?
#
loop_
_entity_poly.entity_id
_entity_poly.type
_entity_poly.pdbx_seq_one_letter_code
_entity_poly.pdbx_strand_id
1 'polypeptide(L)'
;MTAPPATPAKRPRDERLDLFRGLTMLIIFVAHLPANSWNAWIPARFGFSSGAELFVFCSGLASALAFGGVFTRRGLWLGTARIAYRIWQVYWAQVGLVLALIALAALLDRSFGLSVLAQQFQPLLADPERALLGLATLTWQPDYLDILPMYLVILALVPVMMLGRRLHIALPFLIAAGLYTVVWGRGLNLPGNPWNDAGWFLNPFAWQLVFFIGFFIGMNWLPVPRLGDRRLMFAAGFFILLSVPLSFWGILDHWPTAQAMRDLVIPASEKTDLH
;
A
#
# COMPACT_ATOMS: atom_id res chain seq x y z
N MET A 1 40.49 -12.33 33.30
CA MET A 1 39.85 -11.30 32.45
C MET A 1 38.87 -12.02 31.53
N THR A 2 37.57 -11.93 31.80
CA THR A 2 36.52 -12.51 30.96
C THR A 2 36.26 -11.58 29.78
N ALA A 3 36.31 -12.11 28.55
CA ALA A 3 36.04 -11.33 27.36
C ALA A 3 34.61 -10.74 27.42
N PRO A 4 34.41 -9.47 27.02
CA PRO A 4 33.08 -8.88 26.98
C PRO A 4 32.18 -9.67 26.02
N PRO A 5 30.88 -9.81 26.33
CA PRO A 5 29.95 -10.54 25.47
C PRO A 5 29.91 -9.89 24.09
N ALA A 6 30.13 -10.69 23.05
CA ALA A 6 30.09 -10.24 21.67
C ALA A 6 28.74 -9.59 21.36
N THR A 7 28.76 -8.32 20.95
CA THR A 7 27.55 -7.62 20.49
C THR A 7 26.94 -8.42 19.35
N PRO A 8 25.66 -8.84 19.43
CA PRO A 8 25.06 -9.65 18.39
C PRO A 8 25.12 -8.89 17.07
N ALA A 9 25.78 -9.51 16.07
CA ALA A 9 25.92 -8.93 14.75
C ALA A 9 24.53 -8.56 14.21
N LYS A 10 24.36 -7.30 13.79
CA LYS A 10 23.12 -6.82 13.20
C LYS A 10 22.83 -7.69 11.99
N ARG A 11 21.66 -8.35 11.97
CA ARG A 11 21.24 -9.21 10.85
C ARG A 11 21.38 -8.39 9.56
N PRO A 12 22.12 -8.89 8.55
CA PRO A 12 22.38 -8.13 7.34
C PRO A 12 21.08 -7.75 6.65
N ARG A 13 21.07 -6.56 6.06
CA ARG A 13 19.93 -6.02 5.32
C ARG A 13 19.71 -6.87 4.06
N ASP A 14 18.47 -7.21 3.76
CA ASP A 14 18.15 -7.99 2.56
C ASP A 14 18.12 -7.07 1.34
N GLU A 15 19.22 -7.05 0.60
CA GLU A 15 19.39 -6.23 -0.60
C GLU A 15 18.38 -6.58 -1.71
N ARG A 16 17.91 -7.83 -1.75
CA ARG A 16 16.92 -8.27 -2.75
C ARG A 16 15.59 -7.57 -2.50
N LEU A 17 15.21 -7.47 -1.24
CA LEU A 17 13.99 -6.76 -0.85
C LEU A 17 14.09 -5.27 -1.20
N ASP A 18 15.25 -4.64 -1.01
CA ASP A 18 15.45 -3.24 -1.39
C ASP A 18 15.40 -3.04 -2.91
N LEU A 19 15.95 -3.97 -3.69
CA LEU A 19 15.87 -3.94 -5.15
C LEU A 19 14.41 -3.95 -5.64
N PHE A 20 13.59 -4.89 -5.16
CA PHE A 20 12.18 -4.97 -5.55
C PHE A 20 11.38 -3.76 -5.07
N ARG A 21 11.70 -3.20 -3.90
CA ARG A 21 11.08 -1.95 -3.42
C ARG A 21 11.46 -0.74 -4.28
N GLY A 22 12.71 -0.64 -4.71
CA GLY A 22 13.15 0.40 -5.64
C GLY A 22 12.49 0.28 -7.01
N LEU A 23 12.43 -0.94 -7.54
CA LEU A 23 11.79 -1.22 -8.83
C LEU A 23 10.29 -0.89 -8.79
N THR A 24 9.58 -1.24 -7.72
CA THR A 24 8.16 -0.90 -7.56
C THR A 24 7.94 0.59 -7.44
N MET A 25 8.79 1.33 -6.72
CA MET A 25 8.74 2.81 -6.71
C MET A 25 8.94 3.40 -8.10
N LEU A 26 9.87 2.89 -8.90
CA LEU A 26 10.07 3.33 -10.28
C LEU A 26 8.84 3.07 -11.14
N ILE A 27 8.24 1.87 -11.03
CA ILE A 27 7.00 1.52 -11.76
C ILE A 27 5.85 2.44 -11.36
N ILE A 28 5.68 2.71 -10.06
CA ILE A 28 4.66 3.65 -9.56
C ILE A 28 4.92 5.05 -10.11
N PHE A 29 6.15 5.53 -10.11
CA PHE A 29 6.49 6.83 -10.71
C PHE A 29 6.10 6.90 -12.19
N VAL A 30 6.48 5.89 -12.99
CA VAL A 30 6.13 5.80 -14.41
C VAL A 30 4.61 5.74 -14.61
N ALA A 31 3.87 5.06 -13.73
CA ALA A 31 2.41 4.95 -13.82
C ALA A 31 1.69 6.29 -13.61
N HIS A 32 2.30 7.23 -12.89
CA HIS A 32 1.68 8.50 -12.48
C HIS A 32 2.26 9.73 -13.17
N LEU A 33 3.31 9.58 -14.00
CA LEU A 33 3.84 10.67 -14.80
C LEU A 33 2.83 11.01 -15.93
N PRO A 34 2.32 12.25 -16.04
CA PRO A 34 1.40 12.59 -17.13
C PRO A 34 2.10 12.53 -18.50
N ALA A 35 1.32 12.24 -19.55
CA ALA A 35 1.76 12.25 -20.95
C ALA A 35 3.01 11.40 -21.26
N ASN A 36 3.16 10.23 -20.62
CA ASN A 36 4.27 9.31 -20.88
C ASN A 36 3.79 8.00 -21.54
N SER A 37 4.52 7.52 -22.55
CA SER A 37 4.19 6.29 -23.28
C SER A 37 4.57 5.01 -22.52
N TRP A 38 5.44 5.10 -21.52
CA TRP A 38 5.90 3.95 -20.74
C TRP A 38 4.80 3.39 -19.83
N ASN A 39 3.81 4.19 -19.46
CA ASN A 39 2.59 3.76 -18.76
C ASN A 39 1.80 2.68 -19.52
N ALA A 40 1.95 2.59 -20.85
CA ALA A 40 1.34 1.53 -21.65
C ALA A 40 2.00 0.15 -21.44
N TRP A 41 3.16 0.10 -20.78
CA TRP A 41 4.02 -1.09 -20.67
C TRP A 41 4.36 -1.49 -19.23
N ILE A 42 3.68 -0.90 -18.24
CA ILE A 42 3.83 -1.30 -16.83
C ILE A 42 3.07 -2.63 -16.55
N PRO A 43 3.45 -3.38 -15.50
CA PRO A 43 2.79 -4.66 -15.16
C PRO A 43 1.27 -4.60 -15.03
N ALA A 44 0.73 -3.45 -14.58
CA ALA A 44 -0.71 -3.23 -14.44
C ALA A 44 -1.48 -3.33 -15.77
N ARG A 45 -0.80 -3.24 -16.93
CA ARG A 45 -1.40 -3.41 -18.26
C ARG A 45 -1.47 -4.87 -18.72
N PHE A 46 -0.87 -5.79 -17.97
CA PHE A 46 -0.80 -7.21 -18.34
C PHE A 46 -1.47 -8.14 -17.33
N GLY A 47 -2.06 -7.58 -16.27
CA GLY A 47 -2.85 -8.35 -15.31
C GLY A 47 -3.49 -7.49 -14.23
N PHE A 48 -3.88 -8.11 -13.12
CA PHE A 48 -4.57 -7.44 -12.01
C PHE A 48 -3.63 -6.89 -10.94
N SER A 49 -2.33 -7.18 -11.02
CA SER A 49 -1.33 -6.65 -10.09
C SER A 49 -0.58 -5.47 -10.72
N SER A 50 -0.40 -4.40 -9.95
CA SER A 50 0.42 -3.24 -10.30
C SER A 50 1.69 -3.18 -9.44
N GLY A 51 2.46 -2.09 -9.59
CA GLY A 51 3.59 -1.81 -8.72
C GLY A 51 3.18 -1.55 -7.26
N ALA A 52 1.95 -1.09 -7.02
CA ALA A 52 1.45 -0.76 -5.68
C ALA A 52 1.27 -2.02 -4.81
N GLU A 53 0.63 -3.07 -5.32
CA GLU A 53 0.41 -4.32 -4.60
C GLU A 53 1.74 -4.98 -4.22
N LEU A 54 2.70 -5.00 -5.16
CA LEU A 54 4.04 -5.52 -4.89
C LEU A 54 4.79 -4.66 -3.87
N PHE A 55 4.67 -3.32 -3.94
CA PHE A 55 5.26 -2.42 -2.95
C PHE A 55 4.70 -2.65 -1.54
N VAL A 56 3.38 -2.83 -1.43
CA VAL A 56 2.68 -3.08 -0.17
C VAL A 56 3.04 -4.46 0.40
N PHE A 57 3.09 -5.49 -0.45
CA PHE A 57 3.58 -6.82 -0.09
C PHE A 57 5.01 -6.76 0.48
N CYS A 58 5.93 -6.12 -0.25
CA CYS A 58 7.32 -5.95 0.19
C CYS A 58 7.42 -5.14 1.49
N SER A 59 6.53 -4.17 1.69
CA SER A 59 6.46 -3.38 2.92
C SER A 59 5.99 -4.21 4.12
N GLY A 60 5.06 -5.16 3.90
CA GLY A 60 4.67 -6.15 4.88
C GLY A 60 5.82 -7.06 5.30
N LEU A 61 6.51 -7.63 4.31
CA LEU A 61 7.70 -8.46 4.52
C LEU A 61 8.81 -7.70 5.27
N ALA A 62 9.10 -6.46 4.85
CA ALA A 62 10.06 -5.58 5.52
C ALA A 62 9.66 -5.29 6.97
N SER A 63 8.36 -5.07 7.22
CA SER A 63 7.83 -4.79 8.56
C SER A 63 7.97 -5.99 9.50
N ALA A 64 7.73 -7.21 9.00
CA ALA A 64 7.98 -8.42 9.77
C ALA A 64 9.46 -8.55 10.16
N LEU A 65 10.37 -8.31 9.23
CA LEU A 65 11.82 -8.35 9.49
C LEU A 65 12.28 -7.24 10.45
N ALA A 66 11.71 -6.04 10.36
CA ALA A 66 12.09 -4.88 11.15
C ALA A 66 11.51 -4.91 12.59
N PHE A 67 10.25 -5.30 12.74
CA PHE A 67 9.50 -5.19 13.99
C PHE A 67 9.17 -6.55 14.62
N GLY A 68 8.99 -7.60 13.83
CA GLY A 68 8.58 -8.92 14.30
C GLY A 68 9.50 -9.49 15.39
N GLY A 69 10.82 -9.32 15.20
CA GLY A 69 11.82 -9.73 16.20
C GLY A 69 11.73 -8.98 17.54
N VAL A 70 11.10 -7.81 17.60
CA VAL A 70 10.86 -7.09 18.87
C VAL A 70 9.68 -7.70 19.61
N PHE A 71 8.58 -7.96 18.90
CA PHE A 71 7.39 -8.58 19.49
C PHE A 71 7.67 -9.99 20.06
N THR A 72 8.55 -10.75 19.40
CA THR A 72 8.94 -12.09 19.86
C THR A 72 9.92 -12.05 21.03
N ARG A 73 10.95 -11.19 20.98
CA ARG A 73 12.03 -11.19 21.99
C ARG A 73 11.79 -10.26 23.19
N ARG A 74 11.05 -9.17 22.99
CA ARG A 74 10.85 -8.11 24.00
C ARG A 74 9.38 -7.88 24.37
N GLY A 75 8.48 -8.72 23.88
CA GLY A 75 7.08 -8.71 24.27
C GLY A 75 6.18 -7.76 23.44
N LEU A 76 4.88 -7.88 23.67
CA LEU A 76 3.85 -7.15 22.93
C LEU A 76 3.96 -5.64 23.17
N TRP A 77 4.16 -5.23 24.43
CA TRP A 77 4.23 -3.82 24.81
C TRP A 77 5.31 -3.04 24.06
N LEU A 78 6.57 -3.50 24.10
CA LEU A 78 7.66 -2.81 23.43
C LEU A 78 7.54 -2.89 21.89
N GLY A 79 7.00 -3.99 21.37
CA GLY A 79 6.67 -4.10 19.95
C GLY A 79 5.66 -3.03 19.52
N THR A 80 4.55 -2.89 20.27
CA THR A 80 3.52 -1.88 20.05
C THR A 80 4.09 -0.47 20.17
N ALA A 81 4.90 -0.18 21.19
CA ALA A 81 5.54 1.12 21.35
C ALA A 81 6.44 1.49 20.15
N ARG A 82 7.18 0.51 19.60
CA ARG A 82 8.02 0.74 18.42
C ARG A 82 7.20 0.97 17.15
N ILE A 83 6.06 0.28 17.01
CA ILE A 83 5.11 0.54 15.93
C ILE A 83 4.49 1.94 16.08
N ALA A 84 4.04 2.31 17.27
CA ALA A 84 3.49 3.64 17.54
C ALA A 84 4.50 4.75 17.23
N TYR A 85 5.76 4.58 17.62
CA TYR A 85 6.82 5.52 17.26
C TYR A 85 7.04 5.59 15.74
N ARG A 86 6.93 4.47 15.03
CA ARG A 86 7.03 4.49 13.56
C ARG A 86 5.84 5.19 12.91
N ILE A 87 4.63 4.97 13.41
CA ILE A 87 3.41 5.67 12.97
C ILE A 87 3.59 7.17 13.17
N TRP A 88 4.06 7.60 14.34
CA TRP A 88 4.37 9.00 14.63
C TRP A 88 5.34 9.61 13.61
N GLN A 89 6.45 8.93 13.31
CA GLN A 89 7.42 9.38 12.32
C GLN A 89 6.81 9.53 10.92
N VAL A 90 6.06 8.54 10.47
CA VAL A 90 5.47 8.54 9.12
C VAL A 90 4.35 9.56 9.02
N TYR A 91 3.53 9.73 10.06
CA TYR A 91 2.50 10.75 10.13
C TYR A 91 3.08 12.16 9.94
N TRP A 92 4.10 12.52 10.71
CA TRP A 92 4.73 13.84 10.57
C TRP A 92 5.50 14.00 9.26
N ALA A 93 6.10 12.91 8.74
CA ALA A 93 6.71 12.93 7.41
C ALA A 93 5.67 13.18 6.32
N GLN A 94 4.49 12.57 6.40
CA GLN A 94 3.37 12.78 5.49
C GLN A 94 2.88 14.23 5.54
N VAL A 95 2.58 14.74 6.73
CA VAL A 95 2.14 16.13 6.91
C VAL A 95 3.19 17.10 6.38
N GLY A 96 4.47 16.90 6.74
CA GLY A 96 5.58 17.73 6.26
C GLY A 96 5.75 17.67 4.74
N LEU A 97 5.60 16.49 4.13
CA LEU A 97 5.66 16.32 2.68
C LEU A 97 4.54 17.10 1.98
N VAL A 98 3.30 16.99 2.44
CA VAL A 98 2.15 17.73 1.88
C VAL A 98 2.38 19.24 1.99
N LEU A 99 2.81 19.72 3.15
CA LEU A 99 3.12 21.15 3.34
C LEU A 99 4.26 21.63 2.42
N ALA A 100 5.30 20.81 2.24
CA ALA A 100 6.40 21.12 1.32
C ALA A 100 5.93 21.19 -0.13
N LEU A 101 5.03 20.30 -0.56
CA LEU A 101 4.44 20.31 -1.90
C LEU A 101 3.52 21.51 -2.12
N ILE A 102 2.71 21.90 -1.13
CA ILE A 102 1.90 23.12 -1.17
C ILE A 102 2.81 24.35 -1.31
N ALA A 103 3.88 24.44 -0.53
CA ALA A 103 4.84 25.54 -0.60
C ALA A 103 5.55 25.59 -1.97
N LEU A 104 5.92 24.44 -2.52
CA LEU A 104 6.50 24.33 -3.85
C LEU A 104 5.51 24.77 -4.94
N ALA A 105 4.26 24.33 -4.87
CA ALA A 105 3.20 24.74 -5.80
C ALA A 105 2.99 26.26 -5.77
N ALA A 106 2.91 26.86 -4.57
CA ALA A 106 2.79 28.31 -4.42
C ALA A 106 4.00 29.06 -4.99
N LEU A 107 5.22 28.53 -4.81
CA LEU A 107 6.43 29.11 -5.39
C LEU A 107 6.40 29.05 -6.92
N LEU A 108 6.02 27.91 -7.50
CA LEU A 108 5.90 27.74 -8.95
C LEU A 108 4.84 28.67 -9.54
N ASP A 109 3.71 28.84 -8.87
CA ASP A 109 2.66 29.76 -9.31
C ASP A 109 3.12 31.21 -9.29
N ARG A 110 3.84 31.62 -8.24
CA ARG A 110 4.39 32.97 -8.14
C ARG A 110 5.51 33.23 -9.16
N SER A 111 6.35 32.24 -9.42
CA SER A 111 7.53 32.39 -10.29
C SER A 111 7.21 32.22 -11.77
N PHE A 112 6.23 31.38 -12.12
CA PHE A 112 5.97 30.95 -13.50
C PHE A 112 4.49 31.04 -13.91
N GLY A 113 3.56 31.39 -13.01
CA GLY A 113 2.13 31.53 -13.34
C GLY A 113 1.43 30.22 -13.70
N LEU A 114 1.91 29.08 -13.18
CA LEU A 114 1.48 27.74 -13.62
C LEU A 114 0.13 27.27 -13.04
N SER A 115 -0.43 27.97 -12.05
CA SER A 115 -1.69 27.62 -11.36
C SER A 115 -1.75 26.22 -10.72
N VAL A 116 -0.59 25.65 -10.39
CA VAL A 116 -0.41 24.34 -9.75
C VAL A 116 -1.21 24.23 -8.45
N LEU A 117 -1.22 25.27 -7.62
CA LEU A 117 -1.93 25.24 -6.35
C LEU A 117 -3.45 25.11 -6.55
N ALA A 118 -4.00 25.82 -7.53
CA ALA A 118 -5.42 25.72 -7.87
C ALA A 118 -5.78 24.39 -8.52
N GLN A 119 -4.86 23.76 -9.24
CA GLN A 119 -5.09 22.47 -9.90
C GLN A 119 -4.97 21.28 -8.94
N GLN A 120 -3.97 21.28 -8.04
CA GLN A 120 -3.61 20.13 -7.21
C GLN A 120 -4.15 20.23 -5.77
N PHE A 121 -4.40 21.44 -5.28
CA PHE A 121 -4.81 21.69 -3.89
C PHE A 121 -6.02 22.63 -3.82
N GLN A 122 -6.93 22.52 -4.81
CA GLN A 122 -8.14 23.36 -4.89
C GLN A 122 -8.91 23.47 -3.56
N PRO A 123 -9.12 22.39 -2.77
CA PRO A 123 -9.86 22.49 -1.52
C PRO A 123 -9.18 23.41 -0.49
N LEU A 124 -7.86 23.55 -0.54
CA LEU A 124 -7.12 24.47 0.33
C LEU A 124 -7.39 25.94 -0.01
N LEU A 125 -7.76 26.24 -1.25
CA LEU A 125 -8.13 27.59 -1.68
C LEU A 125 -9.60 27.91 -1.41
N ALA A 126 -10.49 26.94 -1.57
CA ALA A 126 -11.92 27.14 -1.41
C ALA A 126 -12.40 27.05 0.04
N ASP A 127 -11.84 26.14 0.83
CA ASP A 127 -12.25 25.84 2.20
C ASP A 127 -11.03 25.44 3.06
N PRO A 128 -10.12 26.39 3.35
CA PRO A 128 -8.82 26.12 3.96
C PRO A 128 -8.94 25.49 5.35
N GLU A 129 -9.90 25.94 6.16
CA GLU A 129 -10.09 25.43 7.52
C GLU A 129 -10.44 23.95 7.50
N ARG A 130 -11.42 23.56 6.68
CA ARG A 130 -11.84 22.17 6.53
C ARG A 130 -10.77 21.32 5.87
N ALA A 131 -10.03 21.85 4.90
CA ALA A 131 -8.93 21.15 4.25
C ALA A 131 -7.75 20.90 5.20
N LEU A 132 -7.38 21.88 6.03
CA LEU A 132 -6.30 21.74 7.02
C LEU A 132 -6.68 20.76 8.13
N LEU A 133 -7.92 20.83 8.64
CA LEU A 133 -8.44 19.84 9.58
C LEU A 133 -8.51 18.45 8.94
N GLY A 134 -8.94 18.37 7.69
CA GLY A 134 -8.98 17.16 6.89
C GLY A 134 -7.60 16.51 6.76
N LEU A 135 -6.59 17.30 6.41
CA LEU A 135 -5.20 16.86 6.32
C LEU A 135 -4.65 16.39 7.67
N ALA A 136 -4.88 17.15 8.75
CA ALA A 136 -4.40 16.80 10.09
C ALA A 136 -5.06 15.53 10.64
N THR A 137 -6.33 15.30 10.33
CA THR A 137 -7.09 14.12 10.76
C THR A 137 -7.01 12.96 9.77
N LEU A 138 -6.33 13.15 8.63
CA LEU A 138 -6.30 12.24 7.48
C LEU A 138 -7.69 11.95 6.89
N THR A 139 -8.69 12.80 7.17
CA THR A 139 -10.03 12.73 6.56
C THR A 139 -10.10 13.44 5.21
N TRP A 140 -9.01 14.08 4.79
CA TRP A 140 -8.74 14.47 3.42
C TRP A 140 -7.25 14.29 3.10
N GLN A 141 -6.96 13.76 1.92
CA GLN A 141 -5.60 13.50 1.44
C GLN A 141 -5.51 14.01 0.00
N PRO A 142 -4.49 14.80 -0.36
CA PRO A 142 -4.27 15.16 -1.75
C PRO A 142 -3.98 13.93 -2.62
N ASP A 143 -4.31 14.03 -3.90
CA ASP A 143 -4.08 12.95 -4.86
C ASP A 143 -2.62 12.49 -4.86
N TYR A 144 -2.40 11.19 -5.06
CA TYR A 144 -1.10 10.51 -5.06
C TYR A 144 -0.37 10.44 -3.71
N LEU A 145 -0.94 11.00 -2.64
CA LEU A 145 -0.31 11.06 -1.30
C LEU A 145 -1.04 10.20 -0.26
N ASP A 146 -1.88 9.27 -0.67
CA ASP A 146 -2.73 8.44 0.18
C ASP A 146 -2.08 7.10 0.61
N ILE A 147 -0.98 6.69 -0.04
CA ILE A 147 -0.27 5.43 0.30
C ILE A 147 0.36 5.44 1.70
N LEU A 148 0.86 6.60 2.16
CA LEU A 148 1.45 6.74 3.49
C LEU A 148 0.38 6.74 4.59
N PRO A 149 -0.73 7.51 4.48
CA PRO A 149 -1.89 7.36 5.37
C PRO A 149 -2.36 5.91 5.50
N MET A 150 -2.58 5.20 4.39
CA MET A 150 -2.98 3.79 4.40
C MET A 150 -2.00 2.95 5.22
N TYR A 151 -0.69 3.17 5.03
CA TYR A 151 0.35 2.47 5.76
C TYR A 151 0.30 2.71 7.29
N LEU A 152 -0.12 3.88 7.76
CA LEU A 152 -0.29 4.14 9.20
C LEU A 152 -1.31 3.21 9.83
N VAL A 153 -2.46 3.03 9.17
CA VAL A 153 -3.56 2.17 9.64
C VAL A 153 -3.14 0.71 9.61
N ILE A 154 -2.50 0.28 8.51
CA ILE A 154 -2.00 -1.10 8.38
C ILE A 154 -0.93 -1.41 9.46
N LEU A 155 -0.03 -0.47 9.75
CA LEU A 155 0.93 -0.62 10.86
C LEU A 155 0.22 -0.73 12.21
N ALA A 156 -0.84 0.04 12.46
CA ALA A 156 -1.62 -0.06 13.68
C ALA A 156 -2.30 -1.42 13.86
N LEU A 157 -2.55 -2.16 12.76
CA LEU A 157 -3.03 -3.54 12.81
C LEU A 157 -1.94 -4.56 13.19
N VAL A 158 -0.64 -4.23 13.07
CA VAL A 158 0.45 -5.18 13.39
C VAL A 158 0.39 -5.67 14.85
N PRO A 159 0.26 -4.80 15.88
CA PRO A 159 0.03 -5.24 17.26
C PRO A 159 -1.17 -6.17 17.41
N VAL A 160 -2.27 -5.91 16.69
CA VAL A 160 -3.48 -6.73 16.72
C VAL A 160 -3.21 -8.12 16.16
N MET A 161 -2.52 -8.22 15.02
CA MET A 161 -2.10 -9.51 14.44
C MET A 161 -1.13 -10.26 15.35
N MET A 162 -0.19 -9.55 15.99
CA MET A 162 0.75 -10.15 16.93
C MET A 162 0.06 -10.67 18.20
N LEU A 163 -0.90 -9.93 18.74
CA LEU A 163 -1.73 -10.38 19.86
C LEU A 163 -2.60 -11.57 19.44
N GLY A 164 -3.26 -11.48 18.29
CA GLY A 164 -4.09 -12.54 17.74
C GLY A 164 -3.31 -13.84 17.58
N ARG A 165 -2.06 -13.77 17.10
CA ARG A 165 -1.18 -14.94 16.99
C ARG A 165 -0.84 -15.58 18.33
N ARG A 166 -0.75 -14.81 19.42
CA ARG A 166 -0.51 -15.35 20.77
C ARG A 166 -1.72 -16.10 21.31
N LEU A 167 -2.93 -15.70 20.90
CA LEU A 167 -4.17 -16.34 21.32
C LEU A 167 -4.45 -17.60 20.49
N HIS A 168 -4.30 -17.52 19.17
CA HIS A 168 -4.53 -18.66 18.28
C HIS A 168 -3.76 -18.55 16.96
N ILE A 169 -3.29 -19.69 16.45
CA ILE A 169 -2.45 -19.77 15.24
C ILE A 169 -3.15 -19.19 14.00
N ALA A 170 -4.46 -19.40 13.87
CA ALA A 170 -5.26 -18.99 12.72
C ALA A 170 -5.81 -17.56 12.80
N LEU A 171 -5.79 -16.93 13.98
CA LEU A 171 -6.51 -15.67 14.21
C LEU A 171 -6.01 -14.50 13.34
N PRO A 172 -4.70 -14.31 13.08
CA PRO A 172 -4.26 -13.26 12.16
C PRO A 172 -4.80 -13.42 10.74
N PHE A 173 -4.89 -14.67 10.25
CA PHE A 173 -5.43 -14.97 8.93
C PHE A 173 -6.93 -14.69 8.86
N LEU A 174 -7.66 -15.06 9.91
CA LEU A 174 -9.10 -14.79 10.02
C LEU A 174 -9.40 -13.29 10.12
N ILE A 175 -8.58 -12.52 10.84
CA ILE A 175 -8.73 -11.05 10.91
C ILE A 175 -8.47 -10.44 9.52
N ALA A 176 -7.37 -10.82 8.87
CA ALA A 176 -7.03 -10.28 7.55
C ALA A 176 -8.10 -10.63 6.50
N ALA A 177 -8.54 -11.88 6.42
CA ALA A 177 -9.59 -12.32 5.51
C ALA A 177 -10.96 -11.73 5.88
N GLY A 178 -11.25 -11.61 7.18
CA GLY A 178 -12.51 -11.06 7.70
C GLY A 178 -12.67 -9.59 7.37
N LEU A 179 -11.63 -8.76 7.59
CA LEU A 179 -11.65 -7.35 7.20
C LEU A 179 -11.88 -7.20 5.70
N TYR A 180 -11.13 -7.95 4.88
CA TYR A 180 -11.30 -7.94 3.43
C TYR A 180 -12.72 -8.33 2.99
N THR A 181 -13.29 -9.37 3.61
CA THR A 181 -14.67 -9.81 3.33
C THR A 181 -15.70 -8.74 3.73
N VAL A 182 -15.48 -8.04 4.84
CA VAL A 182 -16.37 -6.97 5.31
C VAL A 182 -16.29 -5.74 4.41
N VAL A 183 -15.12 -5.43 3.83
CA VAL A 183 -14.99 -4.38 2.80
C VAL A 183 -15.92 -4.69 1.63
N TRP A 184 -15.81 -5.88 1.03
CA TRP A 184 -16.62 -6.26 -0.13
C TRP A 184 -18.11 -6.49 0.21
N GLY A 185 -18.43 -6.96 1.42
CA GLY A 185 -19.80 -7.24 1.84
C GLY A 185 -20.58 -6.05 2.40
N ARG A 186 -19.90 -5.01 2.91
CA ARG A 186 -20.53 -3.86 3.59
C ARG A 186 -19.98 -2.49 3.20
N GLY A 187 -18.97 -2.42 2.33
CA GLY A 187 -18.34 -1.15 1.94
C GLY A 187 -17.56 -0.49 3.09
N LEU A 188 -16.94 -1.28 3.97
CA LEU A 188 -16.17 -0.75 5.10
C LEU A 188 -15.00 0.10 4.59
N ASN A 189 -15.01 1.40 4.87
CA ASN A 189 -13.93 2.32 4.54
C ASN A 189 -13.84 3.43 5.62
N LEU A 190 -12.73 4.15 5.64
CA LEU A 190 -12.55 5.36 6.44
C LEU A 190 -13.03 6.59 5.67
N PRO A 191 -13.54 7.63 6.34
CA PRO A 191 -13.89 8.90 5.67
C PRO A 191 -12.63 9.54 5.10
N GLY A 192 -12.62 9.80 3.78
CA GLY A 192 -11.45 10.29 3.03
C GLY A 192 -11.67 11.59 2.28
N ASN A 193 -12.91 12.04 2.16
CA ASN A 193 -13.24 13.33 1.58
C ASN A 193 -14.46 13.95 2.29
N PRO A 194 -14.30 15.10 2.96
CA PRO A 194 -15.38 15.69 3.74
C PRO A 194 -16.43 16.41 2.87
N TRP A 195 -16.17 16.65 1.58
CA TRP A 195 -17.11 17.38 0.71
C TRP A 195 -18.08 16.48 -0.05
N ASN A 196 -17.77 15.19 -0.21
CA ASN A 196 -18.59 14.26 -0.98
C ASN A 196 -18.76 12.88 -0.31
N ASP A 197 -18.40 12.77 0.97
CA ASP A 197 -18.46 11.54 1.77
C ASP A 197 -17.70 10.34 1.19
N ALA A 198 -16.78 10.57 0.24
CA ALA A 198 -15.97 9.50 -0.30
C ALA A 198 -15.03 8.92 0.76
N GLY A 199 -14.81 7.61 0.68
CA GLY A 199 -13.86 6.92 1.53
C GLY A 199 -12.41 7.19 1.15
N TRP A 200 -11.47 6.57 1.86
CA TRP A 200 -10.07 6.58 1.45
C TRP A 200 -9.94 5.85 0.12
N PHE A 201 -9.19 6.44 -0.83
CA PHE A 201 -8.94 5.80 -2.12
C PHE A 201 -8.18 4.51 -1.91
N LEU A 202 -7.00 4.52 -1.28
CA LEU A 202 -6.37 3.27 -0.82
C LEU A 202 -7.00 2.79 0.50
N ASN A 203 -8.04 1.96 0.42
CA ASN A 203 -8.78 1.47 1.59
C ASN A 203 -7.90 0.55 2.47
N PRO A 204 -7.49 0.96 3.68
CA PRO A 204 -6.55 0.19 4.49
C PRO A 204 -7.12 -1.16 4.95
N PHE A 205 -8.44 -1.33 5.03
CA PHE A 205 -9.06 -2.58 5.44
C PHE A 205 -9.02 -3.66 4.36
N ALA A 206 -8.88 -3.26 3.10
CA ALA A 206 -8.70 -4.15 1.96
C ALA A 206 -7.21 -4.41 1.72
N TRP A 207 -6.43 -3.33 1.57
CA TRP A 207 -5.00 -3.37 1.26
C TRP A 207 -4.14 -4.03 2.34
N GLN A 208 -4.61 -4.07 3.60
CA GLN A 208 -3.94 -4.84 4.65
C GLN A 208 -3.77 -6.32 4.28
N LEU A 209 -4.62 -6.90 3.43
CA LEU A 209 -4.51 -8.31 3.05
C LEU A 209 -3.16 -8.59 2.39
N VAL A 210 -2.78 -7.82 1.37
CA VAL A 210 -1.51 -7.99 0.63
C VAL A 210 -0.31 -7.71 1.53
N PHE A 211 -0.41 -6.67 2.36
CA PHE A 211 0.61 -6.37 3.36
C PHE A 211 0.82 -7.55 4.31
N PHE A 212 -0.26 -8.11 4.87
CA PHE A 212 -0.15 -9.18 5.85
C PHE A 212 0.24 -10.52 5.25
N ILE A 213 -0.05 -10.81 3.97
CA ILE A 213 0.56 -11.96 3.28
C ILE A 213 2.09 -11.84 3.32
N GLY A 214 2.64 -10.69 2.96
CA GLY A 214 4.08 -10.43 3.05
C GLY A 214 4.61 -10.50 4.49
N PHE A 215 3.88 -9.94 5.44
CA PHE A 215 4.23 -9.99 6.87
C PHE A 215 4.23 -11.42 7.42
N PHE A 216 3.23 -12.23 7.10
CA PHE A 216 3.10 -13.62 7.54
C PHE A 216 4.21 -14.50 6.99
N ILE A 217 4.61 -14.27 5.73
CA ILE A 217 5.82 -14.89 5.16
C ILE A 217 7.06 -14.48 5.95
N GLY A 218 7.26 -13.18 6.20
CA GLY A 218 8.41 -12.68 6.96
C GLY A 218 8.49 -13.19 8.40
N MET A 219 7.34 -13.50 9.00
CA MET A 219 7.23 -14.11 10.32
C MET A 219 7.30 -15.65 10.30
N ASN A 220 7.40 -16.27 9.12
CA ASN A 220 7.31 -17.72 8.90
C ASN A 220 5.98 -18.35 9.39
N TRP A 221 4.89 -17.60 9.34
CA TRP A 221 3.54 -18.13 9.61
C TRP A 221 2.89 -18.71 8.37
N LEU A 222 3.30 -18.23 7.19
CA LEU A 222 2.92 -18.74 5.88
C LEU A 222 4.16 -19.29 5.19
N PRO A 223 4.13 -20.51 4.60
CA PRO A 223 5.28 -21.06 3.91
C PRO A 223 5.59 -20.28 2.63
N VAL A 224 6.87 -20.12 2.34
CA VAL A 224 7.32 -19.56 1.06
C VAL A 224 7.17 -20.64 -0.03
N PRO A 225 6.47 -20.35 -1.13
CA PRO A 225 6.40 -21.28 -2.26
C PRO A 225 7.79 -21.54 -2.85
N ARG A 226 8.07 -22.79 -3.24
CA ARG A 226 9.37 -23.13 -3.85
C ARG A 226 9.47 -22.55 -5.25
N LEU A 227 10.50 -21.74 -5.49
CA LEU A 227 10.81 -21.28 -6.85
C LEU A 227 11.13 -22.48 -7.73
N GLY A 228 10.56 -22.53 -8.93
CA GLY A 228 10.73 -23.66 -9.86
C GLY A 228 9.72 -24.79 -9.69
N ASP A 229 8.76 -24.69 -8.76
CA ASP A 229 7.63 -25.63 -8.73
C ASP A 229 6.81 -25.46 -10.01
N ARG A 230 6.88 -26.48 -10.88
CA ARG A 230 6.21 -26.48 -12.18
C ARG A 230 4.72 -26.18 -12.06
N ARG A 231 4.03 -26.71 -11.04
CA ARG A 231 2.59 -26.52 -10.87
C ARG A 231 2.26 -25.06 -10.59
N LEU A 232 3.00 -24.43 -9.69
CA LEU A 232 2.80 -23.02 -9.36
C LEU A 232 3.23 -22.10 -10.50
N MET A 233 4.31 -22.42 -11.21
CA MET A 233 4.73 -21.68 -12.40
C MET A 233 3.69 -21.76 -13.52
N PHE A 234 3.13 -22.96 -13.78
CA PHE A 234 2.04 -23.13 -14.73
C PHE A 234 0.78 -22.39 -14.28
N ALA A 235 0.41 -22.47 -13.01
CA ALA A 235 -0.75 -21.75 -12.48
C ALA A 235 -0.58 -20.24 -12.60
N ALA A 236 0.59 -19.69 -12.27
CA ALA A 236 0.90 -18.28 -12.40
C ALA A 236 0.93 -17.83 -13.87
N GLY A 237 1.56 -18.61 -14.76
CA GLY A 237 1.58 -18.33 -16.19
C GLY A 237 0.18 -18.38 -16.80
N PHE A 238 -0.62 -19.38 -16.43
CA PHE A 238 -2.01 -19.49 -16.85
C PHE A 238 -2.86 -18.32 -16.33
N PHE A 239 -2.68 -17.92 -15.07
CA PHE A 239 -3.35 -16.75 -14.50
C PHE A 239 -3.01 -15.46 -15.26
N ILE A 240 -1.73 -15.24 -15.58
CA ILE A 240 -1.30 -14.09 -16.38
C ILE A 240 -1.94 -14.13 -17.77
N LEU A 241 -1.93 -15.30 -18.44
CA LEU A 241 -2.54 -15.47 -19.76
C LEU A 241 -4.05 -15.17 -19.73
N LEU A 242 -4.76 -15.57 -18.66
CA LEU A 242 -6.17 -15.24 -18.47
C LEU A 242 -6.41 -13.76 -18.15
N SER A 243 -5.48 -13.10 -17.47
CA SER A 243 -5.63 -11.69 -17.10
C SER A 243 -5.35 -10.73 -18.26
N VAL A 244 -4.49 -11.10 -19.22
CA VAL A 244 -4.10 -10.22 -20.34
C VAL A 244 -5.31 -9.72 -21.16
N PRO A 245 -6.26 -10.57 -21.61
CA PRO A 245 -7.45 -10.10 -22.34
C PRO A 245 -8.32 -9.12 -21.58
N LEU A 246 -8.25 -9.16 -20.24
CA LEU A 246 -9.04 -8.31 -19.37
C LEU A 246 -8.30 -7.05 -18.91
N SER A 247 -6.98 -6.94 -19.12
CA SER A 247 -6.16 -5.82 -18.63
C SER A 247 -5.39 -5.06 -19.71
N PHE A 248 -5.13 -5.68 -20.86
CA PHE A 248 -4.30 -5.09 -21.90
C PHE A 248 -5.10 -4.12 -22.77
N TRP A 249 -4.68 -2.85 -22.75
CA TRP A 249 -5.33 -1.75 -23.48
C TRP A 249 -5.51 -2.07 -24.96
N GLY A 250 -4.52 -2.68 -25.62
CA GLY A 250 -4.63 -3.04 -27.05
C GLY A 250 -5.68 -4.10 -27.37
N ILE A 251 -6.17 -4.84 -26.37
CA ILE A 251 -7.34 -5.74 -26.52
C ILE A 251 -8.61 -4.98 -26.16
N LEU A 252 -8.62 -4.30 -25.01
CA LEU A 252 -9.80 -3.61 -24.48
C LEU A 252 -10.30 -2.50 -25.41
N ASP A 253 -9.39 -1.72 -26.00
CA ASP A 253 -9.72 -0.59 -26.87
C ASP A 253 -10.22 -1.05 -28.26
N HIS A 254 -9.87 -2.27 -28.67
CA HIS A 254 -10.16 -2.77 -30.02
C HIS A 254 -11.29 -3.81 -30.04
N TRP A 255 -11.55 -4.51 -28.93
CA TRP A 255 -12.55 -5.57 -28.85
C TRP A 255 -13.62 -5.23 -27.79
N PRO A 256 -14.79 -4.69 -28.22
CA PRO A 256 -15.86 -4.28 -27.31
C PRO A 256 -16.37 -5.40 -26.40
N THR A 257 -16.30 -6.65 -26.85
CA THR A 257 -16.66 -7.83 -26.04
C THR A 257 -15.69 -8.03 -24.87
N ALA A 258 -14.40 -7.79 -25.06
CA ALA A 258 -13.41 -7.89 -23.99
C ALA A 258 -13.60 -6.77 -22.95
N GLN A 259 -13.90 -5.56 -23.41
CA GLN A 259 -14.25 -4.44 -22.53
C GLN A 259 -15.52 -4.73 -21.73
N ALA A 260 -16.59 -5.20 -22.38
CA ALA A 260 -17.83 -5.56 -21.69
C ALA A 260 -17.62 -6.69 -20.65
N MET A 261 -16.77 -7.68 -20.96
CA MET A 261 -16.40 -8.71 -19.98
C MET A 261 -15.60 -8.13 -18.82
N ARG A 262 -14.67 -7.20 -19.06
CA ARG A 262 -13.92 -6.51 -18.01
C ARG A 262 -14.87 -5.77 -17.07
N ASP A 263 -15.79 -4.99 -17.61
CA ASP A 263 -16.73 -4.18 -16.83
C ASP A 263 -17.72 -5.05 -16.02
N LEU A 264 -18.00 -6.26 -16.49
CA LEU A 264 -18.81 -7.26 -15.77
C LEU A 264 -18.04 -7.93 -14.62
N VAL A 265 -16.78 -8.29 -14.87
CA VAL A 265 -15.98 -9.13 -13.96
C VAL A 265 -15.25 -8.29 -12.92
N ILE A 266 -14.79 -7.10 -13.30
CA ILE A 266 -13.92 -6.29 -12.47
C ILE A 266 -14.68 -5.07 -11.94
N PRO A 267 -14.85 -4.96 -10.61
CA PRO A 267 -15.58 -3.85 -10.01
C PRO A 267 -14.88 -2.50 -10.25
N ALA A 268 -15.67 -1.43 -10.32
CA ALA A 268 -15.13 -0.07 -10.44
C ALA A 268 -14.23 0.33 -9.25
N SER A 269 -14.43 -0.29 -8.08
CA SER A 269 -13.61 -0.10 -6.89
C SER A 269 -12.33 -0.94 -6.88
N GLU A 270 -11.94 -1.58 -8.01
CA GLU A 270 -10.80 -2.50 -8.07
C GLU A 270 -9.49 -1.97 -7.46
N LYS A 271 -9.24 -0.65 -7.62
CA LYS A 271 -8.07 0.03 -7.06
C LYS A 271 -8.28 0.47 -5.62
N THR A 272 -9.52 0.77 -5.27
CA THR A 272 -9.86 1.23 -3.93
C THR A 272 -9.82 0.08 -2.93
N ASP A 273 -10.54 -0.99 -3.25
CA ASP A 273 -10.82 -2.11 -2.35
C ASP A 273 -10.01 -3.37 -2.67
N LEU A 274 -9.05 -3.29 -3.61
CA LEU A 274 -8.19 -4.39 -4.07
C LEU A 274 -9.01 -5.53 -4.72
N HIS A 275 -8.80 -5.76 -6.02
CA HIS A 275 -9.49 -6.74 -6.90
C HIS A 275 -10.02 -8.03 -6.23
#